data_AF-A0A2W5UXR9-F1
#
_entry.id   AF-A0A2W5UXR9-F1
#
_cell.length_a   1.000
_cell.length_b   1.000
_cell.length_c   1.000
_cell.angle_alpha   90.00
_cell.angle_beta   90.00
_cell.angle_gamma   90.00
#
_symmetry.space_group_name_H-M   'P 1'
#
loop_
_entity.id
_entity.type
_entity.pdbx_description
1 polymer ?
#
loop_
_entity_poly.entity_id
_entity_poly.type
_entity_poly.pdbx_seq_one_letter_code
_entity_poly.pdbx_strand_id
1 'polypeptide(L)'
;MQPNLSTFLQAAMDVGLADRLAVLRDDVERAIDDFPPGGGGWRVRLEGQRARLRSPDLDLVVRLVGVLCDEDPSRRARIIPVARSLKAQFPVLAKLAS
;
A
#
# COMPACT_ATOMS: atom_id res chain seq x y z
N MET A 1 23.44 -10.53 -4.84
CA MET A 1 22.04 -10.99 -4.78
C MET A 1 21.21 -10.01 -5.59
N GLN A 2 20.49 -10.45 -6.63
CA GLN A 2 19.66 -9.54 -7.43
C GLN A 2 18.43 -9.13 -6.62
N PRO A 3 18.00 -7.85 -6.64
CA PRO A 3 16.77 -7.43 -6.00
C PRO A 3 15.59 -8.24 -6.55
N ASN A 4 14.66 -8.63 -5.69
CA ASN A 4 13.42 -9.31 -6.06
C ASN A 4 12.23 -8.62 -5.39
N LEU A 5 11.02 -9.11 -5.66
CA LEU A 5 9.80 -8.52 -5.09
C LEU A 5 9.83 -8.48 -3.55
N SER A 6 10.36 -9.52 -2.89
CA SER A 6 10.51 -9.54 -1.43
C SER A 6 11.44 -8.44 -0.92
N THR A 7 12.50 -8.10 -1.65
CA THR A 7 13.37 -6.96 -1.33
C THR A 7 12.59 -5.64 -1.35
N PHE A 8 11.72 -5.44 -2.35
CA PHE A 8 10.85 -4.26 -2.39
C PHE A 8 9.85 -4.24 -1.24
N LEU A 9 9.22 -5.38 -0.94
CA LEU A 9 8.26 -5.47 0.17
C LEU A 9 8.93 -5.18 1.52
N GLN A 10 10.15 -5.68 1.74
CA GLN A 10 10.92 -5.34 2.94
C GLN A 10 11.23 -3.85 3.02
N ALA A 11 11.73 -3.25 1.93
CA ALA A 11 11.99 -1.81 1.89
C ALA A 11 10.72 -0.98 2.12
N ALA A 12 9.57 -1.45 1.64
CA ALA A 12 8.27 -0.82 1.88
C ALA A 12 7.87 -0.88 3.37
N MET A 13 8.11 -2.02 4.03
CA MET A 13 7.90 -2.16 5.47
C MET A 13 8.81 -1.22 6.27
N ASP A 14 10.08 -1.10 5.88
CA ASP A 14 11.07 -0.25 6.54
C ASP A 14 10.77 1.26 6.44
N VAL A 15 9.92 1.67 5.49
CA VAL A 15 9.44 3.06 5.35
C VAL A 15 8.06 3.29 5.96
N GLY A 16 7.50 2.31 6.67
CA GLY A 16 6.26 2.45 7.45
C GLY A 16 5.00 1.92 6.78
N LEU A 17 5.11 1.03 5.78
CA LEU A 17 3.92 0.42 5.15
C LEU A 17 3.05 -0.35 6.15
N ALA A 18 3.66 -1.04 7.12
CA ALA A 18 2.96 -1.84 8.12
C ALA A 18 1.96 -0.99 8.91
N ASP A 19 2.45 0.12 9.45
CA ASP A 19 1.67 1.04 10.27
C ASP A 19 0.56 1.70 9.44
N ARG A 20 0.88 2.10 8.20
CA ARG A 20 -0.12 2.64 7.28
C ARG A 20 -1.25 1.65 6.99
N LEU A 21 -0.91 0.38 6.77
CA LEU A 21 -1.91 -0.67 6.55
C LEU A 21 -2.75 -0.93 7.80
N ALA A 22 -2.15 -0.89 9.00
CA ALA A 22 -2.86 -1.05 10.25
C ALA A 22 -3.90 0.08 10.45
N VAL A 23 -3.48 1.34 10.29
CA VAL A 23 -4.38 2.50 10.40
C VAL A 23 -5.54 2.40 9.40
N LEU A 24 -5.26 2.09 8.13
CA LEU A 24 -6.32 1.95 7.13
C LEU A 24 -7.28 0.80 7.41
N ARG A 25 -6.80 -0.30 8.00
CA ARG A 25 -7.66 -1.41 8.42
C ARG A 25 -8.58 -0.96 9.53
N ASP A 26 -8.04 -0.32 10.57
CA ASP A 26 -8.84 0.18 11.70
C ASP A 26 -9.88 1.20 11.25
N ASP A 27 -9.53 2.11 10.33
CA ASP A 27 -10.45 3.09 9.75
C ASP A 27 -11.60 2.41 8.99
N VAL A 28 -11.31 1.37 8.21
CA VAL A 28 -12.33 0.62 7.47
C VAL A 28 -13.22 -0.19 8.41
N GLU A 29 -12.67 -0.84 9.44
CA GLU A 29 -13.47 -1.56 10.43
C GLU A 29 -14.41 -0.60 11.17
N ARG A 30 -13.89 0.55 11.64
CA ARG A 30 -14.73 1.59 12.26
C ARG A 30 -15.82 2.10 11.31
N ALA A 31 -15.49 2.34 10.05
CA ALA A 31 -16.47 2.78 9.05
C ALA A 31 -17.56 1.75 8.77
N ILE A 32 -17.27 0.45 8.94
CA ILE A 32 -18.26 -0.63 8.83
C ILE A 32 -19.17 -0.62 10.07
N ASP A 33 -18.58 -0.51 11.26
CA ASP A 33 -19.31 -0.54 12.53
C ASP A 33 -20.24 0.68 12.70
N ASP A 34 -19.81 1.85 12.28
CA ASP A 34 -20.58 3.10 12.35
C ASP A 34 -21.67 3.19 11.26
N PHE A 35 -21.72 2.25 10.32
CA PHE A 35 -22.59 2.37 9.15
C PHE A 35 -24.05 2.04 9.47
N PRO A 36 -25.01 2.95 9.18
CA PRO A 36 -26.41 2.69 9.48
C PRO A 36 -27.00 1.57 8.60
N PRO A 37 -27.93 0.76 9.13
CA PRO A 37 -28.60 -0.27 8.36
C PRO A 37 -29.41 0.34 7.21
N GLY A 38 -29.25 -0.20 5.99
CA GLY A 38 -30.03 0.18 4.81
C GLY A 38 -29.23 0.73 3.61
N GLY A 39 -27.95 1.09 3.77
CA GLY A 39 -27.10 1.61 2.68
C GLY A 39 -26.26 0.56 1.95
N GLY A 40 -26.89 -0.49 1.41
CA GLY A 40 -26.21 -1.73 0.95
C GLY A 40 -25.01 -1.54 0.00
N GLY A 41 -25.07 -0.59 -0.94
CA GLY A 41 -23.98 -0.37 -1.90
C GLY A 41 -22.68 0.15 -1.28
N TRP A 42 -22.78 0.97 -0.22
CA TRP A 42 -21.60 1.48 0.48
C TRP A 42 -20.95 0.41 1.35
N ARG A 43 -21.77 -0.41 2.02
CA ARG A 43 -21.30 -1.54 2.82
C ARG A 43 -20.50 -2.54 1.97
N VAL A 44 -21.01 -2.91 0.79
CA VAL A 44 -20.29 -3.79 -0.16
C VAL A 44 -18.92 -3.20 -0.53
N ARG A 45 -18.84 -1.88 -0.73
CA ARG A 45 -17.58 -1.20 -1.03
C ARG A 45 -16.60 -1.27 0.15
N LEU A 46 -17.05 -1.02 1.38
CA LEU A 46 -16.23 -1.14 2.58
C LEU A 46 -15.74 -2.57 2.81
N GLU A 47 -16.60 -3.57 2.60
CA GLU A 47 -16.22 -4.99 2.67
C GLU A 47 -15.18 -5.37 1.62
N GLY A 48 -15.30 -4.84 0.39
CA GLY A 48 -14.28 -4.98 -0.65
C GLY A 48 -12.94 -4.33 -0.27
N GLN A 49 -12.97 -3.14 0.35
CA GLN A 49 -11.77 -2.48 0.86
C GLN A 49 -11.12 -3.28 1.99
N ARG A 50 -11.92 -3.78 2.93
CA ARG A 50 -11.48 -4.66 4.03
C ARG A 50 -10.78 -5.90 3.48
N ALA A 51 -11.37 -6.58 2.50
CA ALA A 51 -10.77 -7.75 1.87
C ALA A 51 -9.43 -7.42 1.20
N ARG A 52 -9.37 -6.30 0.46
CA ARG A 52 -8.14 -5.84 -0.19
C ARG A 52 -7.05 -5.44 0.82
N LEU A 53 -7.40 -4.84 1.94
CA LEU A 53 -6.45 -4.48 2.99
C LEU A 53 -5.92 -5.70 3.76
N ARG A 54 -6.68 -6.79 3.86
CA ARG A 54 -6.22 -8.06 4.45
C ARG A 54 -5.16 -8.75 3.58
N SER A 55 -5.31 -8.68 2.27
CA SER A 55 -4.35 -9.22 1.30
C SER A 55 -4.01 -8.15 0.24
N PRO A 56 -3.17 -7.15 0.58
CA PRO A 56 -2.83 -6.07 -0.33
C PRO A 56 -2.18 -6.57 -1.60
N ASP A 57 -2.73 -6.17 -2.75
CA ASP A 57 -2.06 -6.35 -4.03
C ASP A 57 -0.89 -5.36 -4.19
N LEU A 58 0.00 -5.67 -5.14
CA LEU A 58 1.20 -4.87 -5.38
C LEU A 58 0.88 -3.42 -5.76
N ASP A 59 -0.23 -3.17 -6.46
CA ASP A 59 -0.60 -1.81 -6.84
C ASP A 59 -1.05 -0.98 -5.64
N LEU A 60 -1.79 -1.56 -4.69
CA LEU A 60 -2.12 -0.92 -3.42
C LEU A 60 -0.85 -0.62 -2.62
N VAL A 61 0.05 -1.59 -2.50
CA VAL A 61 1.34 -1.40 -1.82
C VAL A 61 2.11 -0.23 -2.43
N VAL A 62 2.23 -0.19 -3.76
CA VAL A 62 2.92 0.89 -4.47
C VAL A 62 2.29 2.25 -4.21
N ARG A 63 0.96 2.35 -4.24
CA ARG A 63 0.27 3.62 -3.94
C ARG A 63 0.55 4.09 -2.53
N LEU A 64 0.46 3.20 -1.54
CA LEU A 64 0.71 3.56 -0.13
C LEU A 64 2.16 3.97 0.12
N VAL A 65 3.12 3.28 -0.49
CA VAL A 65 4.53 3.68 -0.45
C VAL A 65 4.73 5.05 -1.10
N GLY A 66 4.01 5.34 -2.18
CA GLY A 66 4.02 6.67 -2.81
C GLY A 66 3.56 7.77 -1.85
N VAL A 67 2.43 7.57 -1.17
CA VAL A 67 1.93 8.50 -0.14
C VAL A 67 2.95 8.68 0.99
N LEU A 68 3.53 7.59 1.50
CA LEU A 68 4.55 7.67 2.55
C LEU A 68 5.81 8.44 2.10
N CYS A 69 6.18 8.31 0.83
CA CYS A 69 7.27 9.03 0.19
C CYS A 69 6.96 10.51 -0.08
N ASP A 70 5.68 10.86 -0.25
CA ASP A 70 5.22 12.25 -0.41
C ASP A 70 5.21 12.99 0.93
N GLU A 71 4.83 12.30 2.00
CA GLU A 71 4.83 12.83 3.38
C GLU A 71 6.24 13.03 3.93
N ASP A 72 7.17 12.14 3.58
CA ASP A 72 8.57 12.23 3.98
C ASP A 72 9.49 11.86 2.80
N PRO A 73 10.03 12.88 2.10
CA PRO A 73 10.90 12.66 0.95
C PRO A 73 12.17 11.84 1.24
N SER A 74 12.62 11.75 2.51
CA SER A 74 13.80 10.96 2.85
C SER A 74 13.59 9.45 2.61
N ARG A 75 12.33 8.99 2.67
CA ARG A 75 11.93 7.59 2.39
C ARG A 75 12.13 7.23 0.93
N ARG A 76 12.01 8.20 0.00
CA ARG A 76 12.22 7.98 -1.44
C ARG A 76 13.61 7.44 -1.74
N ALA A 77 14.63 7.92 -1.03
CA ALA A 77 16.01 7.46 -1.23
C ALA A 77 16.20 5.96 -0.98
N ARG A 78 15.36 5.36 -0.10
CA ARG A 78 15.38 3.92 0.18
C ARG A 78 14.61 3.09 -0.86
N ILE A 79 13.55 3.67 -1.42
CA ILE A 79 12.64 2.97 -2.36
C ILE A 79 13.13 3.03 -3.81
N ILE A 80 13.60 4.20 -4.27
CA ILE A 80 13.95 4.44 -5.68
C ILE A 80 14.93 3.40 -6.24
N PRO A 81 16.04 3.02 -5.57
CA PRO A 81 16.99 2.06 -6.12
C PRO A 81 16.35 0.70 -6.39
N VAL A 82 15.55 0.20 -5.43
CA VAL A 82 14.87 -1.10 -5.54
C VAL A 82 13.78 -1.03 -6.61
N ALA A 83 12.95 0.02 -6.60
CA ALA A 83 11.90 0.21 -7.60
C ALA A 83 12.46 0.31 -9.03
N ARG A 84 13.55 1.05 -9.24
CA ARG A 84 14.25 1.17 -10.55
C ARG A 84 14.77 -0.18 -11.04
N SER A 85 15.31 -1.00 -10.15
CA SER A 85 15.84 -2.32 -10.51
C SER A 85 14.76 -3.32 -10.94
N LEU A 86 13.53 -3.14 -10.44
CA LEU A 86 12.43 -4.09 -10.61
C LEU A 86 11.35 -3.63 -11.60
N LYS A 87 11.30 -2.35 -11.99
CA LYS A 87 10.23 -1.81 -12.84
C LYS A 87 10.07 -2.51 -14.20
N ALA A 88 11.13 -3.12 -14.73
CA ALA A 88 11.06 -3.90 -15.97
C ALA A 88 10.25 -5.20 -15.80
N GLN A 89 10.33 -5.83 -14.62
CA GLN A 89 9.59 -7.05 -14.28
C GLN A 89 8.21 -6.73 -13.70
N PHE A 90 8.11 -5.65 -12.92
CA PHE A 90 6.88 -5.18 -12.28
C PHE A 90 6.61 -3.73 -12.68
N PRO A 91 5.94 -3.48 -13.82
CA PRO A 91 5.73 -2.13 -14.37
C PRO A 91 5.08 -1.13 -13.39
N VAL A 92 4.26 -1.63 -12.46
CA VAL A 92 3.62 -0.81 -11.44
C VAL A 92 4.63 -0.06 -10.56
N LEU A 93 5.84 -0.60 -10.36
CA LEU A 93 6.92 0.04 -9.60
C LEU A 93 7.49 1.28 -10.30
N ALA A 94 7.24 1.46 -11.60
CA ALA A 94 7.68 2.66 -12.33
C ALA A 94 7.17 3.96 -11.68
N LYS A 95 6.01 3.91 -11.01
CA LYS A 95 5.42 5.04 -10.27
C LYS A 95 6.31 5.57 -9.13
N LEU A 96 7.18 4.70 -8.59
CA LEU A 96 8.09 5.01 -7.47
C LEU A 96 9.54 5.18 -7.91
N ALA A 97 9.82 4.94 -9.19
CA ALA A 97 11.17 4.90 -9.75
C ALA A 97 11.62 6.27 -10.32
N SER A 98 10.75 7.27 -10.28
CA SER A 98 10.96 8.63 -10.77
C SER A 98 11.88 9.41 -9.83
#